data_AF-A0A939ZHA7-F1
#
_entry.id   AF-A0A939ZHA7-F1
#
_cell.length_a   1.000
_cell.length_b   1.000
_cell.length_c   1.000
_cell.angle_alpha   90.00
_cell.angle_beta   90.00
_cell.angle_gamma   90.00
#
_symmetry.space_group_name_H-M   'P 1'
#
loop_
_entity.id
_entity.type
_entity.pdbx_description
1 polymer ?
#
loop_
_entity_poly.entity_id
_entity_poly.type
_entity_poly.pdbx_seq_one_letter_code
_entity_poly.pdbx_strand_id
1 'polypeptide(L)' 'EKMNIQWKDAEYVNAPVMTDCPVSIECSVIESTMPGTHELFIGKVEAVHVDEEYLDDKGNILWDKIELM' A
#
# COMPACT_ATOMS: atom_id res chain seq x y z
N GLU A 1 -17.06 8.13 14.47
CA GLU A 1 -17.89 7.43 13.48
C GLU A 1 -17.09 6.33 12.80
N LYS A 2 -17.75 5.33 12.20
CA LYS A 2 -17.08 4.29 11.40
C LYS A 2 -17.09 4.72 9.93
N MET A 3 -15.94 4.69 9.27
CA MET A 3 -15.83 4.93 7.84
C MET A 3 -16.26 3.67 7.07
N ASN A 4 -17.00 3.84 5.98
CA ASN A 4 -17.51 2.75 5.15
C ASN A 4 -16.49 2.31 4.07
N ILE A 5 -15.31 1.89 4.52
CA ILE A 5 -14.20 1.49 3.65
C ILE A 5 -14.28 -0.01 3.37
N GLN A 6 -14.14 -0.40 2.11
CA GLN A 6 -14.05 -1.81 1.70
C GLN A 6 -12.61 -2.32 1.80
N TRP A 7 -12.47 -3.57 2.23
CA TRP A 7 -11.17 -4.22 2.43
C TRP A 7 -11.27 -5.73 2.26
N LYS A 8 -10.12 -6.35 2.03
CA LYS A 8 -9.93 -7.81 1.95
C LYS A 8 -8.70 -8.24 2.77
N ASP A 9 -8.61 -9.53 3.06
CA ASP A 9 -7.39 -10.10 3.64
C ASP A 9 -6.22 -9.96 2.66
N ALA A 10 -5.05 -9.65 3.21
CA ALA A 10 -3.79 -9.56 2.47
C ALA A 10 -3.21 -10.96 2.16
N GLU A 11 -2.28 -11.02 1.21
CA GLU A 11 -1.67 -12.30 0.79
C GLU A 11 -0.46 -12.69 1.64
N TYR A 12 0.34 -11.71 2.08
CA TYR A 12 1.65 -11.95 2.73
C TYR A 12 1.74 -11.38 4.15
N VAL A 13 0.87 -10.45 4.53
CA VAL A 13 0.85 -9.83 5.87
C VAL A 13 -0.50 -9.98 6.57
N ASN A 14 -0.54 -9.80 7.89
CA ASN A 14 -1.79 -9.88 8.68
C ASN A 14 -2.62 -8.58 8.62
N ALA A 15 -2.09 -7.50 8.04
CA ALA A 15 -2.81 -6.25 7.87
C ALA A 15 -3.69 -6.32 6.61
N PRO A 16 -4.97 -5.89 6.66
CA PRO A 16 -5.86 -5.98 5.50
C PRO A 16 -5.46 -5.01 4.39
N VAL A 17 -5.86 -5.32 3.15
CA VAL A 17 -5.71 -4.46 1.97
C VAL A 17 -7.01 -3.71 1.72
N MET A 18 -6.94 -2.39 1.61
CA MET A 18 -8.08 -1.55 1.20
C MET A 18 -8.34 -1.74 -0.29
N THR A 19 -9.56 -2.16 -0.65
CA THR A 19 -9.95 -2.39 -2.05
C THR A 19 -10.45 -1.13 -2.74
N ASP A 20 -10.75 -0.07 -1.98
CA ASP A 20 -11.14 1.23 -2.51
C ASP A 20 -9.92 2.09 -2.92
N CYS A 21 -8.69 1.57 -2.75
CA CYS A 21 -7.45 2.28 -3.03
C CYS A 21 -6.82 1.72 -4.32
N PRO A 22 -6.45 2.58 -5.30
CA PRO A 22 -5.94 2.14 -6.60
C PRO A 22 -4.57 1.44 -6.50
N VAL A 23 -3.83 1.69 -5.41
CA VAL A 23 -2.55 1.04 -5.11
C VAL A 23 -2.48 0.71 -3.62
N SER A 24 -2.06 -0.50 -3.28
CA SER A 24 -1.77 -0.93 -1.91
C SER A 24 -0.46 -1.70 -1.85
N ILE A 25 0.32 -1.47 -0.78
CA ILE A 25 1.65 -2.08 -0.61
C ILE A 25 1.65 -2.85 0.69
N GLU A 26 1.85 -4.17 0.59
CA GLU A 26 2.03 -5.04 1.75
C GLU A 26 3.49 -4.98 2.20
N CYS A 27 3.70 -4.67 3.47
CA CYS A 27 5.04 -4.48 4.05
C CYS A 27 5.20 -5.23 5.36
N SER A 28 6.31 -5.97 5.48
CA SER A 28 6.80 -6.51 6.76
C SER A 28 7.75 -5.50 7.41
N VAL A 29 7.51 -5.09 8.66
CA VAL A 29 8.42 -4.19 9.38
C VAL A 29 9.75 -4.92 9.64
N ILE A 30 10.86 -4.31 9.21
CA ILE A 30 12.21 -4.86 9.40
C ILE A 30 13.05 -4.05 10.39
N GLU A 31 12.74 -2.76 10.56
CA GLU A 31 13.43 -1.87 11.50
C GLU A 31 12.48 -0.76 11.94
N SER A 32 12.68 -0.25 13.15
CA SER A 32 12.11 1.03 13.57
C SER A 32 13.16 1.88 14.27
N THR A 33 13.08 3.20 14.07
CA THR A 33 14.00 4.18 14.66
C THR A 33 13.25 5.46 15.01
N MET A 34 13.74 6.24 15.98
CA MET A 34 13.06 7.43 16.49
C MET A 34 13.84 8.71 16.16
N PRO A 35 13.75 9.24 14.91
CA PRO A 35 14.36 10.52 14.56
C PRO A 35 13.51 11.68 15.12
N GLY A 36 13.71 12.01 16.39
CA GLY A 36 13.04 13.13 17.05
C GLY A 36 11.67 12.77 17.61
N THR A 37 10.58 13.24 16.98
CA THR A 37 9.21 13.17 17.54
C THR A 37 8.32 12.06 16.97
N HIS A 38 8.79 11.33 15.97
CA HIS A 38 8.03 10.27 15.32
C HIS A 38 8.88 9.01 15.22
N GLU A 39 8.23 7.85 15.25
CA GLU A 39 8.87 6.58 14.95
C GLU A 39 8.83 6.33 13.44
N LEU A 40 9.99 6.19 12.83
CA LEU A 40 10.16 5.79 11.44
C LEU A 40 10.23 4.26 11.40
N PHE A 41 9.25 3.65 10.73
CA PHE A 41 9.26 2.22 10.41
C PHE A 41 9.83 2.01 9.01
N ILE A 42 10.77 1.09 8.89
CA ILE A 42 11.30 0.63 7.61
C ILE A 42 10.65 -0.72 7.32
N GLY A 43 9.96 -0.82 6.18
CA GLY A 43 9.26 -2.02 5.75
C GLY A 43 9.91 -2.66 4.52
N LYS A 44 10.00 -3.99 4.52
CA LYS A 44 10.27 -4.78 3.32
C LYS A 44 8.96 -4.97 2.56
N VAL A 45 8.95 -4.59 1.28
CA VAL A 45 7.82 -4.81 0.38
C VAL A 45 7.68 -6.31 0.12
N GLU A 46 6.54 -6.89 0.49
CA GLU A 46 6.20 -8.29 0.22
C GLU A 46 5.33 -8.41 -1.05
N ALA A 47 4.39 -7.47 -1.26
CA ALA A 47 3.55 -7.40 -2.44
C ALA A 47 3.10 -5.97 -2.75
N VAL A 48 2.76 -5.75 -4.03
CA VAL A 48 2.14 -4.51 -4.52
C VAL A 48 0.88 -4.90 -5.27
N HIS A 49 -0.25 -4.33 -4.86
CA HIS A 49 -1.55 -4.46 -5.52
C HIS A 49 -1.85 -3.17 -6.24
N VAL A 50 -2.27 -3.25 -7.49
CA VAL A 50 -2.64 -2.09 -8.31
C VAL A 50 -3.68 -2.52 -9.33
N ASP A 51 -4.67 -1.67 -9.57
CA ASP A 51 -5.69 -1.96 -10.58
C ASP A 51 -5.06 -1.95 -11.97
N GLU A 52 -5.48 -2.88 -12.83
CA GLU A 52 -4.90 -3.09 -14.16
C GLU A 52 -4.94 -1.82 -15.04
N GLU A 53 -5.90 -0.93 -14.82
CA GLU A 53 -6.01 0.34 -15.55
C GLU A 53 -4.86 1.32 -15.28
N TYR A 54 -4.17 1.16 -14.14
CA TYR A 54 -3.01 1.95 -13.75
C TYR A 54 -1.68 1.24 -14.01
N LEU A 55 -1.68 0.13 -14.76
CA LEU A 55 -0.47 -0.56 -15.18
C LEU A 55 -0.18 -0.34 -16.66
N ASP A 56 1.11 -0.23 -16.99
CA ASP A 56 1.58 -0.37 -18.37
C ASP A 56 1.87 -1.82 -18.75
N ASP A 57 2.13 -2.08 -20.02
CA ASP A 57 2.45 -3.43 -20.54
C ASP A 57 3.74 -4.05 -19.94
N LYS A 58 4.54 -3.25 -19.22
CA LYS A 58 5.77 -3.68 -18.55
C LYS A 58 5.57 -3.89 -17.05
N GLY A 59 4.36 -3.69 -16.52
CA GLY A 59 4.04 -3.79 -15.11
C GLY A 59 4.47 -2.58 -14.28
N ASN A 60 4.76 -1.44 -14.90
CA ASN A 60 5.00 -0.19 -14.18
C ASN A 60 3.68 0.50 -13.86
N ILE A 61 3.64 1.15 -12.69
CA ILE A 61 2.50 1.95 -12.27
C ILE A 61 2.51 3.29 -13.02
N LEU A 62 1.40 3.60 -13.66
CA LEU A 62 1.11 4.86 -14.36
C LEU A 62 0.62 5.91 -13.34
N TRP A 63 1.55 6.42 -12.54
CA TRP A 63 1.25 7.38 -11.46
C TRP A 63 0.52 8.65 -11.91
N ASP A 64 0.75 9.08 -13.15
CA ASP A 64 0.11 10.24 -13.77
C ASP A 64 -1.39 10.05 -14.02
N LYS A 65 -1.87 8.80 -14.06
CA LYS A 65 -3.29 8.48 -14.20
C LYS A 65 -4.03 8.38 -12.87
N ILE A 66 -3.31 8.34 -11.74
CA ILE A 66 -3.91 8.22 -10.42
C ILE A 66 -4.14 9.62 -9.86
N GLU A 67 -5.38 9.96 -9.54
CA GLU A 67 -5.71 11.20 -8.83
C GLU A 67 -5.33 11.08 -7.34
N LEU A 68 -4.07 11.38 -7.02
CA LEU A 68 -3.52 11.33 -5.65
C LEU A 68 -3.58 12.68 -4.90
N MET A 69 -4.25 13.70 -5.44
CA MET A 69 -4.27 15.06 -4.88
C MET A 69 -5.63 15.75 -5.07
#